data_AF-A0A537BN03-F1
#
_entry.id   AF-A0A537BN03-F1
#
_cell.length_a   1.000
_cell.length_b   1.000
_cell.length_c   1.000
_cell.angle_alpha   90.00
_cell.angle_beta   90.00
_cell.angle_gamma   90.00
#
_symmetry.space_group_name_H-M   'P 1'
#
loop_
_entity.id
_entity.type
_entity.pdbx_description
1 polymer ?
#
loop_
_entity_poly.entity_id
_entity_poly.type
_entity_poly.pdbx_seq_one_letter_code
_entity_poly.pdbx_strand_id
1 'polypeptide(L)'
;MSPIAKGLAEDDLRKIAVYFAAKTWPARPAPAKQPLPPKDIAQCQACHQPNFQGGMPAPRLAGLSYEYLVAAMRAFATEQRTNNLDMPRFMQMLTERERNAIARYLSAL
;
A
#
# COMPACT_ATOMS: atom_id res chain seq x y z
N MET A 1 -5.69 -7.62 -12.81
CA MET A 1 -6.88 -8.00 -12.01
C MET A 1 -8.21 -7.77 -12.72
N SER A 2 -8.30 -6.89 -13.73
CA SER A 2 -9.58 -6.54 -14.39
C SER A 2 -10.40 -7.71 -14.93
N PRO A 3 -9.82 -8.77 -15.54
CA PRO A 3 -10.61 -9.90 -16.04
C PRO A 3 -11.35 -10.67 -14.93
N ILE A 4 -10.74 -10.78 -13.75
CA ILE A 4 -11.35 -11.48 -12.60
C ILE A 4 -12.42 -10.59 -11.96
N ALA A 5 -12.12 -9.32 -11.74
CA ALA A 5 -13.02 -8.41 -11.03
C ALA A 5 -14.31 -8.07 -11.81
N LYS A 6 -14.28 -8.07 -13.15
CA LYS A 6 -15.45 -7.75 -13.99
C LYS A 6 -16.63 -8.70 -13.83
N GLY A 7 -16.39 -9.94 -13.41
CA GLY A 7 -17.43 -10.95 -13.25
C GLY A 7 -18.06 -11.01 -11.85
N LEU A 8 -17.59 -10.20 -10.90
CA LEU A 8 -18.03 -10.26 -9.50
C LEU A 8 -19.20 -9.30 -9.27
N ALA A 9 -20.27 -9.79 -8.64
CA ALA A 9 -21.34 -8.94 -8.13
C ALA A 9 -20.92 -8.24 -6.83
N GLU A 10 -21.65 -7.20 -6.42
CA GLU A 10 -21.36 -6.48 -5.17
C GLU A 10 -21.39 -7.40 -3.94
N ASP A 11 -22.32 -8.36 -3.92
CA ASP A 11 -22.42 -9.35 -2.85
C ASP A 11 -21.18 -10.28 -2.82
N ASP A 12 -20.63 -10.65 -3.98
CA ASP A 12 -19.38 -11.42 -4.06
C ASP A 12 -18.21 -10.60 -3.49
N LEU A 13 -18.11 -9.32 -3.87
CA LEU A 13 -17.07 -8.43 -3.36
C LEU A 13 -17.15 -8.29 -1.83
N ARG A 14 -18.37 -8.19 -1.27
CA ARG A 14 -18.59 -8.12 0.18
C ARG A 14 -18.15 -9.42 0.87
N LYS A 15 -18.54 -10.58 0.35
CA LYS A 15 -18.14 -11.88 0.88
C LYS A 15 -16.63 -12.09 0.83
N ILE A 16 -16.00 -11.72 -0.29
CA ILE A 16 -14.55 -11.78 -0.46
C ILE A 16 -13.84 -10.85 0.52
N ALA A 17 -14.33 -9.62 0.70
CA ALA A 17 -13.76 -8.66 1.65
C ALA A 17 -13.82 -9.18 3.09
N VAL A 18 -14.97 -9.71 3.52
CA VAL A 18 -15.14 -10.34 4.85
C VAL A 18 -14.19 -11.54 5.01
N TYR A 19 -14.09 -12.39 3.99
CA TYR A 19 -13.21 -13.57 4.03
C TYR A 19 -11.74 -13.20 4.26
N PHE A 20 -11.21 -12.22 3.50
CA PHE A 20 -9.81 -11.81 3.64
C PHE A 20 -9.55 -10.97 4.90
N ALA A 21 -10.52 -10.16 5.34
CA ALA A 21 -10.42 -9.41 6.60
C ALA A 21 -10.31 -10.34 7.82
N ALA A 22 -10.91 -11.53 7.77
CA ALA A 22 -10.83 -12.53 8.84
C ALA A 22 -9.52 -13.34 8.85
N LYS A 23 -8.63 -13.17 7.85
CA LYS A 23 -7.35 -13.88 7.82
C LYS A 23 -6.31 -13.19 8.69
N THR A 24 -5.43 -13.99 9.27
CA THR A 24 -4.20 -13.48 9.87
C THR A 24 -3.26 -13.01 8.77
N TRP A 25 -2.63 -11.84 9.00
CA TRP A 25 -1.62 -11.35 8.06
C TRP A 25 -0.45 -12.34 8.03
N PRO A 26 0.03 -12.77 6.85
CA PRO A 26 1.09 -13.74 6.76
C PRO A 26 2.38 -13.18 7.37
N ALA A 27 3.02 -13.94 8.24
CA ALA A 27 4.34 -13.62 8.73
C ALA A 27 5.33 -13.73 7.56
N ARG A 28 6.06 -12.64 7.29
CA ARG A 28 7.19 -12.67 6.36
C ARG A 28 8.47 -12.56 7.18
N PRO A 29 9.52 -13.34 6.87
CA PRO A 29 10.81 -13.18 7.54
C PRO A 29 11.29 -11.74 7.36
N ALA A 30 11.52 -11.04 8.47
CA ALA A 30 12.12 -9.72 8.42
C ALA A 30 13.58 -9.86 7.93
N PRO A 31 14.06 -8.94 7.10
CA PRO A 31 15.48 -8.94 6.73
C PRO A 31 16.33 -8.72 7.98
N ALA A 32 17.51 -9.36 8.05
CA ALA A 32 18.44 -9.26 9.17
C ALA A 32 18.85 -7.81 9.50
N LYS A 33 18.78 -6.91 8.51
CA LYS A 33 18.94 -5.48 8.68
C LYS A 33 17.75 -4.77 8.05
N GLN A 34 16.93 -4.12 8.87
CA GLN A 34 15.85 -3.27 8.38
C GLN A 34 16.43 -2.02 7.71
N PRO A 35 15.87 -1.60 6.57
CA PRO A 35 16.21 -0.30 5.98
C PRO A 35 15.92 0.82 6.99
N LEU A 36 16.76 1.85 6.99
CA LEU A 36 16.46 3.06 7.75
C LEU A 36 15.18 3.70 7.21
N PRO A 37 14.32 4.27 8.09
CA PRO A 37 13.14 5.00 7.65
C PRO A 37 13.53 6.14 6.70
N PRO A 38 12.93 6.20 5.49
CA PRO A 38 13.15 7.30 4.58
C PRO A 38 12.71 8.63 5.19
N LYS A 39 13.24 9.73 4.65
CA LYS A 39 12.77 11.07 4.99
C LYS A 39 11.25 11.16 4.72
N ASP A 40 10.53 11.83 5.61
CA ASP A 40 9.10 12.10 5.49
C ASP A 40 8.16 10.88 5.60
N ILE A 41 8.66 9.66 5.86
CA ILE A 41 7.81 8.46 6.04
C ILE A 41 6.80 8.60 7.19
N ALA A 42 7.11 9.44 8.19
CA ALA A 42 6.21 9.73 9.31
C ALA A 42 4.91 10.41 8.86
N GLN A 43 4.94 11.19 7.77
CA GLN A 43 3.75 11.85 7.23
C GLN A 43 2.71 10.82 6.74
N CYS A 44 3.17 9.67 6.23
CA CYS A 44 2.30 8.59 5.76
C CYS A 44 1.52 7.93 6.90
N GLN A 45 2.03 8.00 8.14
CA GLN A 45 1.40 7.38 9.32
C GLN A 45 0.08 8.07 9.70
N ALA A 46 -0.11 9.34 9.32
CA ALA A 46 -1.32 10.10 9.62
C ALA A 46 -2.60 9.40 9.12
N CYS A 47 -2.51 8.71 7.98
CA CYS A 47 -3.61 7.92 7.43
C CYS A 47 -3.36 6.42 7.56
N HIS A 48 -2.14 5.95 7.32
CA HIS A 48 -1.83 4.51 7.26
C HIS A 48 -1.56 3.86 8.62
N GLN A 49 -1.72 4.61 9.73
CA GLN A 49 -1.43 4.22 11.11
C GLN A 49 0.07 4.15 11.43
N PRO A 50 0.47 4.28 12.71
CA PRO A 50 1.88 4.31 13.12
C PRO A 50 2.73 3.14 12.62
N ASN A 51 2.15 1.94 12.58
CA ASN A 51 2.83 0.72 12.13
C ASN A 51 2.51 0.37 10.66
N PHE A 52 1.90 1.28 9.90
CA PHE A 52 1.47 1.05 8.51
C PHE A 52 0.55 -0.16 8.34
N GLN A 53 -0.16 -0.53 9.39
CA GLN A 53 -1.08 -1.68 9.40
C GLN A 53 -2.40 -1.37 8.69
N GLY A 54 -2.63 -0.09 8.36
CA GLY A 54 -3.88 0.36 7.78
C GLY A 54 -5.01 0.45 8.80
N GLY A 55 -6.14 0.99 8.35
CA GLY A 55 -7.36 1.22 9.10
C GLY A 55 -8.33 2.02 8.24
N MET A 56 -9.62 2.11 8.57
CA MET A 56 -10.51 2.93 7.74
C MET A 56 -10.08 4.42 7.85
N PRO A 57 -9.74 5.13 6.75
CA PRO A 57 -9.96 4.77 5.33
C PRO A 57 -8.73 4.29 4.52
N ALA A 58 -7.54 4.14 5.12
CA ALA A 58 -6.30 3.81 4.41
C ALA A 58 -5.89 2.31 4.49
N PRO A 59 -5.42 1.69 3.39
CA PRO A 59 -5.01 0.29 3.39
C PRO A 59 -3.72 0.06 4.18
N ARG A 60 -3.49 -1.20 4.56
CA ARG A 60 -2.20 -1.69 5.07
C ARG A 60 -1.11 -1.47 4.02
N LEU A 61 0.08 -1.03 4.47
CA LEU A 61 1.29 -0.95 3.64
C LEU A 61 2.42 -1.86 4.14
N ALA A 62 2.50 -2.10 5.46
CA ALA A 62 3.56 -2.92 6.05
C ALA A 62 3.55 -4.35 5.51
N GLY A 63 4.70 -4.80 5.00
CA GLY A 63 4.93 -6.16 4.51
C GLY A 63 4.34 -6.45 3.13
N LEU A 64 3.79 -5.45 2.44
CA LEU A 64 3.46 -5.59 1.02
C LEU A 64 4.72 -5.75 0.18
N SER A 65 4.62 -6.38 -1.00
CA SER A 65 5.80 -6.54 -1.84
C SER A 65 6.31 -5.18 -2.33
N TYR A 66 7.63 -5.08 -2.48
CA TYR A 66 8.29 -3.89 -3.00
C TYR A 66 7.73 -3.52 -4.38
N GLU A 67 7.56 -4.51 -5.26
CA GLU A 67 7.08 -4.35 -6.63
C GLU A 67 5.68 -3.76 -6.65
N TYR A 68 4.78 -4.27 -5.79
CA TYR A 68 3.42 -3.77 -5.68
C TYR A 68 3.41 -2.33 -5.18
N LEU A 69 4.19 -2.03 -4.13
CA LEU A 69 4.26 -0.68 -3.56
C LEU A 69 4.78 0.34 -4.57
N VAL A 70 5.89 0.04 -5.27
CA VAL A 70 6.43 0.93 -6.30
C VAL A 70 5.42 1.12 -7.45
N ALA A 71 4.82 0.03 -7.93
CA ALA A 71 3.84 0.11 -9.01
C ALA A 71 2.63 0.95 -8.62
N ALA A 72 2.08 0.77 -7.41
CA ALA A 72 0.95 1.53 -6.91
C ALA A 72 1.30 3.02 -6.76
N MET A 73 2.45 3.34 -6.16
CA MET A 73 2.89 4.73 -5.99
C MET A 73 3.15 5.43 -7.33
N ARG A 74 3.74 4.73 -8.32
CA ARG A 74 3.90 5.26 -9.68
C ARG A 74 2.56 5.47 -10.38
N ALA A 75 1.62 4.54 -10.23
CA ALA A 75 0.29 4.64 -10.83
C ALA A 75 -0.50 5.84 -10.26
N PHE A 76 -0.38 6.12 -8.96
CA PHE A 76 -0.94 7.34 -8.36
C PHE A 76 -0.23 8.59 -8.88
N ALA A 77 1.11 8.61 -8.91
CA ALA A 77 1.88 9.77 -9.36
C ALA A 77 1.61 10.16 -10.81
N THR A 78 1.29 9.18 -11.66
CA THR A 78 0.99 9.36 -13.10
C THR A 78 -0.50 9.42 -13.39
N GLU A 79 -1.34 9.47 -12.35
CA GLU A 79 -2.81 9.51 -12.46
C GLU A 79 -3.43 8.33 -13.23
N GLN A 80 -2.69 7.22 -13.39
CA GLN A 80 -3.22 5.96 -13.88
C GLN A 80 -4.14 5.29 -12.84
N ARG A 81 -3.96 5.64 -11.56
CA ARG A 81 -4.81 5.22 -10.45
C ARG A 81 -5.36 6.47 -9.76
N THR A 82 -6.67 6.66 -9.87
CA THR A 82 -7.40 7.85 -9.37
C THR A 82 -8.51 7.49 -8.38
N ASN A 83 -8.45 6.28 -7.81
CA ASN A 83 -9.47 5.78 -6.88
C ASN A 83 -9.39 6.38 -5.46
N ASN A 84 -8.64 7.47 -5.29
CA ASN A 84 -8.50 8.26 -4.08
C ASN A 84 -8.08 9.69 -4.48
N LEU A 85 -8.56 10.70 -3.75
CA LEU A 85 -8.32 12.12 -4.09
C LEU A 85 -6.95 12.63 -3.62
N ASP A 86 -6.42 12.10 -2.52
CA ASP A 86 -5.21 12.61 -1.87
C ASP A 86 -3.94 11.92 -2.38
N MET A 87 -3.99 10.60 -2.57
CA MET A 87 -2.84 9.77 -2.93
C MET A 87 -2.16 10.20 -4.24
N PRO A 88 -2.87 10.56 -5.33
CA PRO A 88 -2.23 11.11 -6.52
C PRO A 88 -1.35 12.32 -6.19
N ARG A 89 -1.88 13.29 -5.43
CA ARG A 89 -1.17 14.52 -5.04
C ARG A 89 0.05 14.21 -4.17
N PHE A 90 -0.09 13.35 -3.17
CA PHE A 90 1.04 12.93 -2.33
C PHE A 90 2.13 12.25 -3.16
N MET A 91 1.76 11.37 -4.07
CA MET A 91 2.72 10.63 -4.87
C MET A 91 3.38 11.49 -5.95
N GLN A 92 2.72 12.55 -6.45
CA GLN A 92 3.31 13.55 -7.35
C GLN A 92 4.39 14.40 -6.69
N MET A 93 4.28 14.67 -5.38
CA MET A 93 5.30 15.43 -4.62
C MET A 93 6.59 14.64 -4.39
N LEU A 94 6.57 13.32 -4.59
CA LEU A 94 7.73 12.45 -4.41
C LEU A 94 8.46 12.22 -5.73
N THR A 95 9.78 12.21 -5.67
CA THR A 95 10.62 11.72 -6.76
C THR A 95 10.50 10.20 -6.89
N GLU A 96 10.91 9.67 -8.04
CA GLU A 96 10.99 8.23 -8.23
C GLU A 96 11.93 7.55 -7.22
N ARG A 97 13.05 8.19 -6.89
CA ARG A 97 13.99 7.69 -5.89
C ARG A 97 13.35 7.57 -4.50
N GLU A 98 12.57 8.57 -4.10
CA GLU A 98 11.86 8.56 -2.81
C GLU A 98 10.76 7.50 -2.78
N ARG A 99 9.95 7.37 -3.84
CA ARG A 99 8.96 6.27 -3.95
C ARG A 99 9.63 4.90 -3.80
N ASN A 100 10.79 4.71 -4.43
CA ASN A 100 11.54 3.47 -4.29
C ASN A 100 12.08 3.24 -2.86
N ALA A 101 12.58 4.28 -2.19
CA ALA A 101 13.06 4.18 -0.82
C ALA A 101 11.92 3.82 0.16
N ILE A 102 10.77 4.47 0.02
CA ILE A 102 9.54 4.19 0.79
C ILE A 102 9.09 2.75 0.57
N ALA A 103 9.02 2.28 -0.68
CA ALA A 103 8.63 0.91 -0.97
C ALA A 103 9.55 -0.12 -0.30
N ARG A 104 10.89 0.09 -0.37
CA ARG A 104 11.86 -0.82 0.26
C ARG A 104 11.67 -0.88 1.76
N TYR A 105 11.52 0.27 2.41
CA TYR A 105 11.26 0.34 3.84
C TYR A 105 9.97 -0.39 4.22
N LEU A 106 8.83 -0.03 3.61
CA LEU A 106 7.53 -0.61 3.93
C LEU A 106 7.45 -2.13 3.66
N SER A 107 8.15 -2.61 2.62
CA SER A 107 8.18 -4.03 2.29
C SER A 107 8.99 -4.90 3.28
N ALA A 108 9.85 -4.26 4.07
CA ALA A 108 10.71 -4.89 5.07
C ALA A 108 10.11 -4.87 6.49
N LEU A 109 8.95 -4.23 6.67
CA LEU A 109 8.14 -4.24 7.89
C LEU A 109 7.28 -5.50 7.97
#